data_AF-A0A6A3JKR6-F1
#
_entry.id   AF-A0A6A3JKR6-F1
#
_cell.length_a   1.000
_cell.length_b   1.000
_cell.length_c   1.000
_cell.angle_alpha   90.00
_cell.angle_beta   90.00
_cell.angle_gamma   90.00
#
_symmetry.space_group_name_H-M   'P 1'
#
loop_
_entity.id
_entity.type
_entity.pdbx_description
1 polymer ?
#
loop_
_entity_poly.entity_id
_entity_poly.type
_entity_poly.pdbx_seq_one_letter_code
_entity_poly.pdbx_strand_id
1 'polypeptide(L)'
;MLKGLAGDLSGAGDVCHVMRDFSKCLAMQYLLPGEGIMFSMQSTKEEFTFTNHALLKIGGSSATTTRKLTERYDYRHETLTAVKFETAGIVDRDCEVKFKIGGKSVSIDIAKAEQADAQDFYKVLEMLSRRQLENNRAWEHGCLAMKYSSEA
;
A
#
# COMPACT_ATOMS: atom_id res chain seq x y z
N MET A 1 -11.73 -10.07 24.76
CA MET A 1 -12.72 -10.68 23.84
C MET A 1 -13.92 -9.77 23.58
N LEU A 2 -14.58 -9.16 24.59
CA LEU A 2 -15.69 -8.20 24.35
C LEU A 2 -15.31 -6.92 23.57
N LYS A 3 -14.09 -6.37 23.77
CA LYS A 3 -13.63 -5.16 23.04
C LYS A 3 -13.47 -5.37 21.52
N GLY A 4 -13.19 -6.59 21.07
CA GLY A 4 -13.00 -6.90 19.65
C GLY A 4 -14.32 -7.03 18.88
N LEU A 5 -15.37 -7.59 19.51
CA LEU A 5 -16.67 -7.75 18.87
C LEU A 5 -17.39 -6.40 18.63
N ALA A 6 -17.27 -5.44 19.55
CA ALA A 6 -17.89 -4.12 19.38
C ALA A 6 -17.20 -3.27 18.28
N GLY A 7 -15.90 -3.47 18.07
CA GLY A 7 -15.14 -2.83 16.99
C GLY A 7 -15.54 -3.34 15.60
N ASP A 8 -15.74 -4.66 15.46
CA ASP A 8 -16.19 -5.29 14.22
C ASP A 8 -17.60 -4.85 13.78
N LEU A 9 -18.49 -4.51 14.72
CA LEU A 9 -19.86 -4.07 14.43
C LEU A 9 -20.01 -2.57 14.10
N SER A 10 -18.98 -1.75 14.37
CA SER A 10 -19.03 -0.29 14.20
C SER A 10 -18.29 0.22 12.97
N GLY A 11 -17.59 -0.63 12.21
CA GLY A 11 -16.72 -0.24 11.09
C GLY A 11 -15.42 0.47 11.49
N ALA A 12 -15.30 0.92 12.74
CA ALA A 12 -14.12 1.62 13.25
C ALA A 12 -12.85 0.73 13.29
N GLY A 13 -13.00 -0.60 13.24
CA GLY A 13 -11.88 -1.54 13.21
C GLY A 13 -11.11 -1.56 11.89
N ASP A 14 -11.66 -0.97 10.83
CA ASP A 14 -11.12 -0.98 9.47
C ASP A 14 -10.31 0.27 9.12
N VAL A 15 -10.55 1.39 9.82
CA VAL A 15 -9.79 2.63 9.65
C VAL A 15 -8.36 2.43 10.12
N CYS A 16 -7.41 2.71 9.23
CA CYS A 16 -5.98 2.63 9.52
C CYS A 16 -5.45 3.91 10.16
N HIS A 17 -4.41 3.74 10.97
CA HIS A 17 -3.61 4.80 11.53
C HIS A 17 -2.19 4.75 11.00
N VAL A 18 -1.55 5.91 10.85
CA VAL A 18 -0.17 6.01 10.38
C VAL A 18 0.80 5.54 11.46
N MET A 19 1.63 4.56 11.10
CA MET A 19 2.62 4.01 12.01
C MET A 19 3.81 4.95 12.11
N ARG A 20 4.03 5.54 13.29
CA ARG A 20 5.20 6.40 13.57
C ARG A 20 6.42 5.63 14.09
N ASP A 21 6.19 4.44 14.62
CA ASP A 21 7.21 3.55 15.17
C ASP A 21 7.17 2.22 14.44
N PHE A 22 8.00 2.10 13.40
CA PHE A 22 8.03 0.92 12.53
C PHE A 22 8.50 -0.35 13.25
N SER A 23 9.15 -0.26 14.41
CA SER A 23 9.54 -1.44 15.19
C SER A 23 8.33 -2.25 15.67
N LYS A 24 7.14 -1.65 15.65
CA LYS A 24 5.86 -2.28 16.02
C LYS A 24 5.09 -2.86 14.83
N CYS A 25 5.52 -2.61 13.60
CA CYS A 25 4.89 -3.16 12.40
C CYS A 25 5.13 -4.68 12.31
N LEU A 26 4.09 -5.44 11.98
CA LEU A 26 4.20 -6.87 11.70
C LEU A 26 5.15 -7.13 10.51
N ALA A 27 5.17 -6.21 9.55
CA ALA A 27 6.03 -6.23 8.37
C ALA A 27 7.52 -6.39 8.70
N MET A 28 7.99 -5.96 9.89
CA MET A 28 9.38 -6.13 10.30
C MET A 28 9.87 -7.59 10.22
N GLN A 29 8.97 -8.56 10.41
CA GLN A 29 9.29 -9.99 10.34
C GLN A 29 9.44 -10.52 8.91
N TYR A 30 9.04 -9.73 7.91
CA TYR A 30 8.95 -10.15 6.51
C TYR A 30 9.84 -9.32 5.57
N LEU A 31 10.64 -8.40 6.13
CA LEU A 31 11.61 -7.62 5.36
C LEU A 31 12.73 -8.54 4.84
N LEU A 32 13.12 -8.32 3.59
CA LEU A 32 14.28 -8.95 2.99
C LEU A 32 15.57 -8.19 3.34
N PRO A 33 16.77 -8.80 3.20
CA PRO A 33 18.02 -8.09 3.39
C PRO A 33 18.12 -6.82 2.52
N GLY A 34 18.34 -5.67 3.16
CA GLY A 34 18.40 -4.35 2.48
C GLY A 34 17.04 -3.69 2.23
N GLU A 35 15.94 -4.33 2.65
CA GLU A 35 14.60 -3.77 2.59
C GLU A 35 14.28 -2.96 3.85
N GLY A 36 13.77 -1.75 3.67
CA GLY A 36 13.36 -0.84 4.74
C GLY A 36 11.94 -0.32 4.53
N ILE A 37 11.23 -0.10 5.64
CA ILE A 37 9.88 0.47 5.64
C ILE A 37 9.97 1.97 5.36
N MET A 38 9.25 2.43 4.33
CA MET A 38 9.15 3.85 3.96
C MET A 38 7.96 4.51 4.65
N PHE A 39 6.81 3.83 4.66
CA PHE A 39 5.63 4.22 5.42
C PHE A 39 4.73 2.99 5.66
N SER A 40 3.92 3.04 6.71
CA SER A 40 3.01 1.96 7.07
C SER A 40 1.74 2.52 7.68
N MET A 41 0.60 1.91 7.35
CA MET A 41 -0.68 2.20 7.99
C MET A 41 -1.25 0.89 8.55
N GLN A 42 -1.84 0.95 9.75
CA GLN A 42 -2.36 -0.23 10.44
C GLN A 42 -3.71 0.05 11.07
N SER A 43 -4.65 -0.87 10.88
CA SER A 43 -5.90 -0.98 11.63
C SER A 43 -5.85 -2.21 12.54
N THR A 44 -6.95 -2.52 13.21
CA THR A 44 -7.03 -3.76 14.00
C THR A 44 -7.03 -5.03 13.13
N LYS A 45 -7.48 -4.91 11.87
CA LYS A 45 -7.59 -6.04 10.95
C LYS A 45 -6.39 -6.19 10.05
N GLU A 46 -5.90 -5.08 9.50
CA GLU A 46 -4.95 -5.05 8.41
C GLU A 46 -3.77 -4.10 8.68
N GLU A 47 -2.62 -4.42 8.10
CA GLU A 47 -1.45 -3.58 8.02
C GLU A 47 -1.03 -3.48 6.54
N PHE A 48 -0.82 -2.26 6.08
CA PHE A 48 -0.33 -1.92 4.75
C PHE A 48 1.02 -1.25 4.90
N THR A 49 2.08 -1.99 4.61
CA THR A 49 3.46 -1.51 4.77
C THR A 49 4.12 -1.38 3.41
N PHE A 50 4.54 -0.16 3.08
CA PHE A 50 5.23 0.18 1.84
C PHE A 50 6.72 0.27 2.14
N THR A 51 7.51 -0.58 1.49
CA THR A 51 8.96 -0.60 1.63
C THR A 51 9.62 0.08 0.43
N ASN A 52 10.94 0.08 0.35
CA ASN A 52 11.65 0.46 -0.86
C ASN A 52 11.56 -0.59 -2.00
N HIS A 53 10.97 -1.77 -1.75
CA HIS A 53 10.87 -2.86 -2.73
C HIS A 53 9.43 -3.29 -3.06
N ALA A 54 8.52 -3.26 -2.09
CA ALA A 54 7.22 -3.89 -2.18
C ALA A 54 6.16 -3.25 -1.30
N LEU A 55 4.90 -3.51 -1.65
CA LEU A 55 3.78 -3.42 -0.69
C LEU A 55 3.63 -4.78 0.02
N LEU A 56 3.68 -4.76 1.34
CA LEU A 56 3.27 -5.86 2.21
C LEU A 56 1.87 -5.55 2.75
N LYS A 57 0.89 -6.38 2.37
CA LYS A 57 -0.46 -6.36 2.95
C LYS A 57 -0.57 -7.53 3.93
N ILE A 58 -0.75 -7.23 5.22
CA ILE A 58 -0.82 -8.23 6.29
C ILE A 58 -2.17 -8.12 6.96
N GLY A 59 -3.04 -9.12 6.81
CA GLY A 59 -4.43 -9.01 7.25
C GLY A 59 -5.02 -10.32 7.76
N GLY A 60 -5.98 -10.23 8.68
CA GLY A 60 -6.77 -11.37 9.16
C GLY A 60 -8.19 -11.33 8.62
N SER A 61 -8.90 -12.46 8.62
CA SER A 61 -10.31 -12.52 8.22
C SER A 61 -11.26 -11.78 9.17
N SER A 62 -10.80 -11.37 10.36
CA SER A 62 -11.54 -10.56 11.34
C SER A 62 -10.58 -9.77 12.26
N ALA A 63 -11.11 -8.84 13.05
CA ALA A 63 -10.31 -8.12 14.06
C ALA A 63 -9.93 -8.99 15.27
N THR A 64 -10.64 -10.11 15.46
CA THR A 64 -10.47 -11.01 16.62
C THR A 64 -9.52 -12.18 16.34
N THR A 65 -9.25 -12.51 15.08
CA THR A 65 -8.33 -13.60 14.74
C THR A 65 -6.87 -13.18 14.90
N THR A 66 -6.07 -14.08 15.46
CA THR A 66 -4.60 -13.96 15.52
C THR A 66 -3.92 -14.45 14.25
N ARG A 67 -4.63 -15.21 13.40
CA ARG A 67 -4.09 -15.68 12.11
C ARG A 67 -4.10 -14.52 11.11
N LYS A 68 -2.91 -14.18 10.59
CA LYS A 68 -2.72 -13.16 9.55
C LYS A 68 -2.15 -13.80 8.28
N LEU A 69 -2.63 -13.35 7.13
CA LEU A 69 -2.08 -13.64 5.80
C LEU A 69 -1.17 -12.47 5.41
N THR A 70 0.06 -12.77 4.98
CA THR A 70 0.98 -11.78 4.42
C THR A 70 1.01 -11.94 2.91
N GLU A 71 0.65 -10.88 2.20
CA GLU A 71 0.72 -10.78 0.74
C GLU A 71 1.79 -9.75 0.36
N ARG A 72 2.63 -10.09 -0.62
CA ARG A 72 3.73 -9.25 -1.09
C ARG A 72 3.54 -8.89 -2.55
N TYR A 73 3.67 -7.61 -2.87
CA TYR A 73 3.59 -7.08 -4.23
C TYR A 73 4.88 -6.30 -4.51
N ASP A 74 5.86 -6.95 -5.14
CA ASP A 74 7.12 -6.30 -5.50
C ASP A 74 6.94 -5.31 -6.65
N TYR A 75 7.35 -4.07 -6.44
CA TYR A 75 7.20 -2.98 -7.43
C TYR A 75 7.97 -3.25 -8.73
N ARG A 76 8.96 -4.16 -8.71
CA ARG A 76 9.67 -4.56 -9.91
C ARG A 76 8.77 -5.26 -10.93
N HIS A 77 7.77 -6.00 -10.46
CA HIS A 77 6.89 -6.81 -11.32
C HIS A 77 5.49 -6.22 -11.36
N GLU A 78 5.05 -5.59 -10.27
CA GLU A 78 3.69 -5.10 -10.12
C GLU A 78 3.63 -3.58 -10.26
N THR A 79 3.19 -3.12 -11.42
CA THR A 79 3.04 -1.68 -11.71
C THR A 79 1.83 -1.13 -10.96
N LEU A 80 2.04 -0.04 -10.21
CA LEU A 80 0.94 0.71 -9.62
C LEU A 80 0.18 1.46 -10.71
N THR A 81 -1.15 1.42 -10.66
CA THR A 81 -2.00 2.16 -11.60
C THR A 81 -3.25 2.70 -10.91
N ALA A 82 -3.92 3.65 -11.58
CA ALA A 82 -5.20 4.21 -11.13
C ALA A 82 -5.16 4.74 -9.67
N VAL A 83 -4.09 5.44 -9.31
CA VAL A 83 -3.91 6.05 -7.98
C VAL A 83 -4.91 7.19 -7.80
N LYS A 84 -5.68 7.17 -6.70
CA LYS A 84 -6.71 8.15 -6.37
C LYS A 84 -6.65 8.47 -4.88
N PHE A 85 -7.14 9.66 -4.54
CA PHE A 85 -7.30 10.13 -3.18
C PHE A 85 -8.71 10.69 -2.99
N GLU A 86 -9.35 10.33 -1.88
CA GLU A 86 -10.65 10.84 -1.45
C GLU A 86 -10.48 11.52 -0.10
N THR A 87 -10.75 12.82 -0.04
CA THR A 87 -10.65 13.61 1.19
C THR A 87 -11.82 13.32 2.13
N ALA A 88 -11.61 13.43 3.43
CA ALA A 88 -12.70 13.37 4.38
C ALA A 88 -13.65 14.55 4.21
N GLY A 89 -14.96 14.30 4.15
CA GLY A 89 -15.99 15.32 4.26
C GLY A 89 -16.08 15.90 5.69
N ILE A 90 -17.03 16.81 5.90
CA ILE A 90 -17.18 17.50 7.19
C ILE A 90 -17.48 16.50 8.32
N VAL A 91 -18.35 15.52 8.06
CA VAL A 91 -18.85 14.54 9.03
C VAL A 91 -18.05 13.23 9.03
N ASP A 92 -17.29 12.96 7.97
CA ASP A 92 -16.53 11.72 7.80
C ASP A 92 -15.38 11.62 8.80
N ARG A 93 -14.99 10.37 9.11
CA ARG A 93 -13.95 10.05 10.10
C ARG A 93 -12.60 9.71 9.49
N ASP A 94 -12.58 9.49 8.18
CA ASP A 94 -11.47 8.98 7.40
C ASP A 94 -11.39 9.69 6.05
N CYS A 95 -10.19 9.60 5.48
CA CYS A 95 -9.91 9.85 4.07
C CYS A 95 -9.42 8.53 3.47
N GLU A 96 -9.41 8.42 2.15
CA GLU A 96 -9.14 7.13 1.50
C GLU A 96 -8.11 7.25 0.37
N VAL A 97 -7.14 6.33 0.36
CA VAL A 97 -6.19 6.14 -0.75
C VAL A 97 -6.59 4.90 -1.53
N LYS A 98 -6.72 5.01 -2.85
CA LYS A 98 -7.10 3.90 -3.76
C LYS A 98 -6.07 3.72 -4.86
N PHE A 99 -5.74 2.48 -5.21
CA PHE A 99 -4.86 2.17 -6.34
C PHE A 99 -5.04 0.71 -6.80
N LYS A 100 -4.38 0.33 -7.90
CA LYS A 100 -4.27 -1.05 -8.36
C LYS A 100 -2.82 -1.52 -8.39
N ILE A 101 -2.57 -2.76 -7.99
CA ILE A 101 -1.26 -3.42 -8.02
C ILE A 101 -1.47 -4.95 -8.11
N GLY A 102 -0.71 -5.68 -8.93
CA GLY A 102 -0.88 -7.15 -9.03
C GLY A 102 -2.25 -7.60 -9.52
N GLY A 103 -2.91 -6.79 -10.36
CA GLY A 103 -4.30 -7.03 -10.78
C GLY A 103 -5.33 -6.84 -9.66
N LYS A 104 -4.92 -6.50 -8.44
CA LYS A 104 -5.81 -6.25 -7.30
C LYS A 104 -6.07 -4.76 -7.14
N SER A 105 -7.29 -4.44 -6.72
CA SER A 105 -7.64 -3.08 -6.28
C SER A 105 -7.43 -3.00 -4.76
N VAL A 106 -6.74 -1.95 -4.32
CA VAL A 106 -6.45 -1.66 -2.92
C VAL A 106 -7.16 -0.35 -2.56
N SER A 107 -7.84 -0.37 -1.43
CA SER A 107 -8.53 0.75 -0.77
C SER A 107 -8.06 0.79 0.66
N ILE A 108 -7.61 1.94 1.14
CA ILE A 108 -7.14 2.10 2.51
C ILE A 108 -7.77 3.35 3.11
N ASP A 109 -8.69 3.13 4.05
CA ASP A 109 -9.27 4.17 4.88
C ASP A 109 -8.26 4.56 5.95
N ILE A 110 -7.97 5.86 6.06
CA ILE A 110 -6.97 6.43 6.97
C ILE A 110 -7.65 7.51 7.79
N ALA A 111 -7.42 7.51 9.11
CA ALA A 111 -8.05 8.45 10.01
C ALA A 111 -7.90 9.90 9.53
N LYS A 112 -9.00 10.67 9.54
CA LYS A 112 -9.06 12.06 9.05
C LYS A 112 -8.02 12.98 9.69
N ALA A 113 -7.65 12.71 10.95
CA ALA A 113 -6.62 13.45 11.66
C ALA A 113 -5.23 13.35 10.99
N GLU A 114 -5.01 12.32 10.17
CA GLU A 114 -3.75 12.00 9.50
C GLU A 114 -3.87 12.21 7.97
N GLN A 115 -4.88 12.97 7.52
CA GLN A 115 -5.12 13.23 6.10
C GLN A 115 -3.91 13.87 5.40
N ALA A 116 -3.14 14.71 6.09
CA ALA A 116 -1.95 15.33 5.53
C ALA A 116 -0.89 14.27 5.14
N ASP A 117 -0.62 13.30 6.02
CA ASP A 117 0.27 12.18 5.70
C ASP A 117 -0.29 11.32 4.57
N ALA A 118 -1.59 11.04 4.59
CA ALA A 118 -2.27 10.26 3.55
C ALA A 118 -2.16 10.93 2.16
N GLN A 119 -2.23 12.26 2.10
CA GLN A 119 -1.99 13.04 0.88
C GLN A 119 -0.55 12.92 0.39
N ASP A 120 0.43 12.85 1.29
CA ASP A 120 1.82 12.62 0.91
C ASP A 120 2.06 11.18 0.43
N PHE A 121 1.41 10.20 1.03
CA PHE A 121 1.43 8.81 0.53
C PHE A 121 0.84 8.71 -0.87
N TYR A 122 -0.28 9.39 -1.13
CA TYR A 122 -0.84 9.51 -2.48
C TYR A 122 0.21 10.01 -3.49
N LYS A 123 0.92 11.10 -3.16
CA LYS A 123 1.96 11.66 -4.05
C LYS A 123 3.07 10.65 -4.31
N VAL A 124 3.53 9.95 -3.27
CA VAL A 124 4.57 8.91 -3.40
C VAL A 124 4.11 7.78 -4.32
N LEU A 125 2.89 7.28 -4.15
CA LEU A 125 2.33 6.21 -4.98
C LEU A 125 2.16 6.64 -6.44
N GLU A 126 1.70 7.88 -6.67
CA GLU A 126 1.58 8.45 -8.01
C GLU A 126 2.95 8.65 -8.68
N MET A 127 3.96 9.10 -7.94
CA MET A 127 5.33 9.22 -8.44
C MET A 127 5.94 7.86 -8.79
N LEU A 128 5.71 6.84 -7.95
CA LEU A 128 6.18 5.48 -8.19
C LEU A 128 5.53 4.89 -9.45
N SER A 129 4.20 5.01 -9.57
CA SER A 129 3.43 4.61 -10.75
C SER A 129 3.99 5.20 -12.04
N ARG A 130 4.23 6.52 -12.07
CA ARG A 130 4.83 7.21 -13.22
C ARG A 130 6.23 6.67 -13.54
N ARG A 131 7.07 6.50 -12.53
CA ARG A 131 8.43 5.99 -12.71
C ARG A 131 8.44 4.56 -13.28
N GLN A 132 7.56 3.69 -12.81
CA GLN A 132 7.45 2.31 -13.32
C GLN A 132 7.07 2.32 -14.82
N LEU A 133 6.10 3.14 -15.20
CA LEU A 133 5.68 3.29 -16.60
C LEU A 133 6.79 3.86 -17.49
N GLU A 134 7.51 4.88 -17.02
CA GLU A 134 8.66 5.45 -17.73
C GLU A 134 9.77 4.42 -17.96
N ASN A 135 10.11 3.65 -16.92
CA ASN A 135 11.12 2.60 -17.01
C ASN A 135 10.73 1.51 -18.01
N ASN A 136 9.46 1.09 -18.02
CA ASN A 136 8.95 0.09 -18.96
C ASN A 136 9.06 0.59 -20.41
N ARG A 137 8.69 1.85 -20.68
CA ARG A 137 8.84 2.45 -22.01
C ARG A 137 10.30 2.52 -22.45
N ALA A 138 11.20 2.93 -21.55
CA ALA A 138 12.62 2.98 -21.84
C ALA A 138 13.18 1.58 -22.19
N TRP A 139 12.73 0.54 -21.48
CA TRP A 139 13.09 -0.84 -21.77
C TRP A 139 12.57 -1.30 -23.14
N GLU A 140 11.30 -1.05 -23.46
CA GLU A 140 10.71 -1.37 -24.76
C GLU A 140 11.46 -0.71 -25.92
N HIS A 141 11.84 0.57 -25.76
CA HIS A 141 12.66 1.28 -26.75
C HIS A 141 14.03 0.63 -26.93
N GLY A 142 14.70 0.22 -25.85
CA GLY A 142 15.96 -0.50 -25.91
C GLY A 142 15.85 -1.83 -26.68
N CYS A 143 14.81 -2.61 -26.39
CA CYS A 143 14.53 -3.86 -27.10
C CYS A 143 14.29 -3.63 -28.60
N LEU A 144 13.52 -2.61 -28.96
CA LEU A 144 13.23 -2.27 -30.34
C LEU A 144 14.49 -1.86 -31.11
N ALA A 145 15.35 -1.05 -30.49
CA ALA A 145 16.63 -0.63 -31.08
C ALA A 145 17.57 -1.81 -31.36
N MET A 146 17.67 -2.77 -30.43
CA MET A 146 18.46 -3.99 -30.63
C MET A 146 17.91 -4.84 -31.79
N LYS A 147 16.59 -4.98 -31.88
CA LYS A 147 15.94 -5.70 -32.97
C LYS A 147 16.29 -5.10 -34.34
N TYR A 148 16.12 -3.79 -34.50
CA TYR A 148 16.45 -3.12 -35.76
C TYR A 148 17.93 -3.22 -36.11
N SER A 149 18.84 -3.16 -35.13
CA SER A 149 20.27 -3.35 -35.38
C SER A 149 20.62 -4.77 -35.82
N SER A 150 19.87 -5.79 -35.38
CA SER A 150 20.11 -7.19 -35.77
C SER A 150 19.53 -7.56 -37.14
N GLU A 151 18.59 -6.75 -37.65
CA GLU A 151 17.91 -6.94 -38.94
C GLU A 151 18.54 -6.09 -40.07
N ALA A 152 19.53 -5.24 -39.77
CA ALA A 152 20.28 -4.40 -40.70
C ALA A 152 21.56 -5.10 -41.19
#